data_AF-A0A1D3TUM6-F1
#
_entry.id   AF-A0A1D3TUM6-F1
#
_cell.length_a   1.000
_cell.length_b   1.000
_cell.length_c   1.000
_cell.angle_alpha   90.00
_cell.angle_beta   90.00
_cell.angle_gamma   90.00
#
_symmetry.space_group_name_H-M   'P 1'
#
loop_
_entity.id
_entity.type
_entity.pdbx_description
1 polymer ?
#
loop_
_entity_poly.entity_id
_entity_poly.type
_entity_poly.pdbx_seq_one_letter_code
_entity_poly.pdbx_strand_id
1 'polypeptide(L)'
;MIDLDMINEAVKVIGAYEKDGRQFTEKEKHFVAEYAFKTGDMELVSGLVANMSIAKEDDVEFMNRYETLLGKREVWISQIENLLVALEMYRIEEEKALNKIAATLKICGVDVSVDDIREKGAGEIKQMIKKKVVI
;
A
#
# COMPACT_ATOMS: atom_id res chain seq x y z
N MET A 1 -8.97 18.27 5.85
CA MET A 1 -8.60 17.21 6.82
C MET A 1 -7.65 16.31 6.09
N ILE A 2 -6.47 16.02 6.66
CA ILE A 2 -5.53 15.07 6.08
C ILE A 2 -6.20 13.70 6.16
N ASP A 3 -6.55 13.12 5.02
CA ASP A 3 -7.30 11.87 4.97
C ASP A 3 -6.39 10.74 4.50
N LEU A 4 -5.92 9.94 5.45
CA LEU A 4 -5.09 8.76 5.17
C LEU A 4 -5.88 7.65 4.45
N ASP A 5 -7.23 7.70 4.49
CA ASP A 5 -8.05 6.74 3.75
C ASP A 5 -7.85 6.88 2.24
N MET A 6 -7.49 8.08 1.77
CA MET A 6 -7.12 8.31 0.36
C MET A 6 -5.96 7.43 -0.10
N ILE A 7 -4.98 7.18 0.78
CA ILE A 7 -3.83 6.31 0.46
C ILE A 7 -4.31 4.87 0.31
N ASN A 8 -5.19 4.41 1.21
CA ASN A 8 -5.76 3.07 1.14
C ASN A 8 -6.58 2.87 -0.15
N GLU A 9 -7.43 3.82 -0.50
CA GLU A 9 -8.19 3.78 -1.75
C GLU A 9 -7.28 3.81 -2.99
N ALA A 10 -6.22 4.62 -2.98
CA ALA A 10 -5.24 4.65 -4.06
C ALA A 10 -4.53 3.29 -4.23
N VAL A 11 -4.14 2.64 -3.13
CA VAL A 11 -3.55 1.29 -3.16
C VAL A 11 -4.55 0.25 -3.69
N LYS A 12 -5.85 0.38 -3.41
CA LYS A 12 -6.88 -0.50 -4.00
C LYS A 12 -7.02 -0.30 -5.50
N VAL A 13 -6.96 0.95 -5.99
CA VAL A 13 -6.98 1.24 -7.43
C VAL A 13 -5.80 0.57 -8.11
N ILE A 14 -4.57 0.73 -7.59
CA ILE A 14 -3.39 0.01 -8.11
C ILE A 14 -3.62 -1.50 -8.11
N GLY A 15 -4.11 -2.05 -7.00
CA GLY A 15 -4.37 -3.48 -6.86
C GLY A 15 -5.41 -4.02 -7.86
N ALA A 16 -6.33 -3.19 -8.36
CA ALA A 16 -7.25 -3.59 -9.44
C ALA A 16 -6.49 -3.78 -10.76
N TYR A 17 -5.62 -2.84 -11.14
CA TYR A 17 -4.79 -2.95 -12.34
C TYR A 17 -3.75 -4.09 -12.24
N GLU A 18 -3.24 -4.37 -11.03
CA GLU A 18 -2.35 -5.53 -10.80
C GLU A 18 -3.04 -6.86 -11.05
N LYS A 19 -4.34 -6.97 -10.72
CA LYS A 19 -5.15 -8.16 -11.05
C LYS A 19 -5.37 -8.32 -12.55
N ASP A 20 -5.38 -7.21 -13.29
CA ASP A 20 -5.52 -7.17 -14.75
C ASP A 20 -4.17 -7.35 -15.48
N GLY A 21 -3.08 -7.59 -14.73
CA GLY A 21 -1.77 -7.99 -15.26
C GLY A 21 -0.72 -6.88 -15.33
N ARG A 22 -1.05 -5.62 -14.97
CA ARG A 22 -0.07 -4.53 -14.91
C ARG A 22 0.75 -4.63 -13.63
N GLN A 23 2.08 -4.65 -13.74
CA GLN A 23 2.96 -4.71 -12.55
C GLN A 23 3.51 -3.33 -12.23
N PHE A 24 3.11 -2.71 -11.12
CA PHE A 24 3.68 -1.43 -10.68
C PHE A 24 4.92 -1.63 -9.82
N THR A 25 5.93 -0.81 -10.05
CA THR A 25 7.11 -0.70 -9.21
C THR A 25 6.76 -0.03 -7.88
N GLU A 26 7.60 -0.23 -6.85
CA GLU A 26 7.41 0.43 -5.55
C GLU A 26 7.48 1.95 -5.66
N LYS A 27 8.28 2.49 -6.59
CA LYS A 27 8.35 3.92 -6.86
C LYS A 27 7.03 4.46 -7.41
N GLU A 28 6.42 3.77 -8.38
CA GLU A 28 5.10 4.14 -8.92
C GLU A 28 4.01 4.07 -7.85
N LYS A 29 4.00 3.00 -7.04
CA LYS A 29 3.05 2.85 -5.94
C LYS A 29 3.16 3.99 -4.93
N HIS A 30 4.38 4.33 -4.53
CA HIS A 30 4.63 5.43 -3.61
C HIS A 30 4.19 6.78 -4.20
N PHE A 31 4.50 7.00 -5.49
CA PHE A 31 4.09 8.22 -6.18
C PHE A 31 2.57 8.39 -6.22
N VAL A 32 1.82 7.33 -6.55
CA VAL A 32 0.35 7.37 -6.59
C VAL A 32 -0.23 7.63 -5.20
N ALA A 33 0.34 7.04 -4.14
CA ALA A 33 -0.07 7.28 -2.77
C ALA A 33 0.20 8.73 -2.32
N GLU A 34 1.37 9.27 -2.66
CA GLU A 34 1.68 10.68 -2.42
C GLU A 34 0.73 11.61 -3.17
N TYR A 35 0.44 11.29 -4.44
CA TYR A 35 -0.46 12.07 -5.27
C TYR A 35 -1.87 12.08 -4.68
N ALA A 36 -2.41 10.92 -4.27
CA ALA A 36 -3.70 10.81 -3.60
C ALA A 36 -3.78 11.64 -2.32
N PHE A 37 -2.72 11.57 -1.50
CA PHE A 37 -2.63 12.34 -0.27
C PHE A 37 -2.57 13.85 -0.52
N LYS A 38 -1.82 14.28 -1.54
CA LYS A 38 -1.62 15.71 -1.87
C LYS A 38 -2.83 16.35 -2.55
N THR A 39 -3.59 15.60 -3.34
CA THR A 39 -4.77 16.11 -4.07
C THR A 39 -6.07 15.94 -3.29
N GLY A 40 -6.23 14.86 -2.52
CA GLY A 40 -7.51 14.50 -1.92
C GLY A 40 -8.59 14.13 -2.96
N ASP A 41 -8.19 13.79 -4.19
CA ASP A 41 -9.10 13.60 -5.33
C ASP A 41 -8.88 12.23 -6.01
N MET A 42 -9.85 11.33 -5.84
CA MET A 42 -9.78 9.97 -6.40
C MET A 42 -10.05 9.89 -7.90
N GLU A 43 -10.71 10.89 -8.51
CA GLU A 43 -10.86 10.95 -9.97
C GLU A 43 -9.50 11.24 -10.61
N LEU A 44 -8.76 12.20 -10.04
CA LEU A 44 -7.40 12.50 -10.47
C LEU A 44 -6.45 11.31 -10.25
N VAL A 45 -6.57 10.61 -9.12
CA VAL A 45 -5.76 9.40 -8.83
C VAL A 45 -6.07 8.28 -9.81
N SER A 46 -7.35 8.04 -10.11
CA SER A 46 -7.75 7.00 -11.07
C SER A 46 -7.23 7.33 -12.47
N GLY A 47 -7.32 8.59 -12.89
CA GLY A 47 -6.75 9.08 -14.14
C GLY A 47 -5.23 8.93 -14.20
N LEU A 48 -4.52 9.21 -13.11
CA LEU A 48 -3.08 9.00 -12.98
C LEU A 48 -2.71 7.53 -13.22
N VAL A 49 -3.33 6.60 -12.50
CA VAL A 49 -3.03 5.15 -12.59
C VAL A 49 -3.37 4.60 -13.98
N ALA A 50 -4.49 5.03 -14.57
CA ALA A 50 -4.85 4.68 -15.94
C ALA A 50 -3.78 5.14 -16.94
N ASN A 51 -3.31 6.38 -16.81
CA ASN A 51 -2.26 6.93 -17.65
C ASN A 51 -0.92 6.20 -17.47
N MET A 52 -0.51 5.88 -16.24
CA MET A 52 0.68 5.06 -15.97
C MET A 52 0.60 3.66 -16.57
N SER A 53 -0.60 3.14 -16.76
CA SER A 53 -0.81 1.80 -17.32
C SER A 53 -0.59 1.73 -18.83
N ILE A 54 -0.67 2.88 -19.53
CA ILE A 54 -0.52 2.97 -20.99
C ILE A 54 0.65 3.85 -21.43
N ALA A 55 1.28 4.56 -20.50
CA ALA A 55 2.40 5.45 -20.76
C ALA A 55 3.56 4.69 -21.40
N LYS A 56 4.18 5.32 -22.41
CA LYS A 56 5.39 4.84 -23.09
C LYS A 56 6.61 5.70 -22.79
N GLU A 57 6.41 6.78 -22.04
CA GLU A 57 7.46 7.69 -21.57
C GLU A 57 8.18 7.10 -20.35
N ASP A 58 9.36 7.63 -20.04
CA ASP A 58 10.12 7.25 -18.86
C ASP A 58 9.41 7.69 -17.57
N ASP A 59 9.49 6.88 -16.52
CA ASP A 59 8.84 7.13 -15.23
C ASP A 59 9.20 8.50 -14.64
N VAL A 60 10.43 8.98 -14.82
CA VAL A 60 10.87 10.28 -14.29
C VAL A 60 10.15 11.43 -15.00
N GLU A 61 10.04 11.36 -16.33
CA GLU A 61 9.34 12.38 -17.12
C GLU A 61 7.85 12.39 -16.80
N PHE A 62 7.25 11.19 -16.69
CA PHE A 62 5.85 11.03 -16.31
C PHE A 62 5.55 11.67 -14.94
N MET A 63 6.34 11.31 -13.92
CA MET A 63 6.14 11.77 -12.54
C MET A 63 6.34 13.29 -12.42
N ASN A 64 7.39 13.85 -13.04
CA ASN A 64 7.66 15.29 -13.03
C ASN A 64 6.50 16.13 -13.58
N ARG A 65 5.79 15.63 -14.60
CA ARG A 65 4.61 16.32 -15.16
C ARG A 65 3.51 16.46 -14.11
N TYR A 66 3.22 15.40 -13.36
CA TYR A 66 2.19 15.42 -12.33
C TYR A 66 2.62 16.22 -11.09
N GLU A 67 3.90 16.17 -10.70
CA GLU A 67 4.43 17.03 -9.63
C GLU A 67 4.28 18.52 -9.96
N THR A 68 4.50 18.89 -11.22
CA THR A 68 4.32 20.28 -11.68
C THR A 68 2.87 20.76 -11.48
N LEU A 69 1.88 19.87 -11.66
CA LEU A 69 0.46 20.20 -11.45
C LEU A 69 0.12 20.46 -9.98
N LEU A 70 0.85 19.84 -9.04
CA LEU A 70 0.65 20.02 -7.61
C LEU A 70 1.15 21.37 -7.08
N GLY A 71 1.94 22.09 -7.88
CA GLY A 71 2.50 23.39 -7.51
C GLY A 71 3.63 23.31 -6.48
N LYS A 72 4.17 24.48 -6.11
CA LYS A 72 5.28 24.56 -5.14
C LYS A 72 4.75 24.50 -3.71
N ARG A 73 5.30 23.57 -2.93
CA ARG A 73 5.09 23.43 -1.48
C ARG A 73 6.41 23.68 -0.76
N GLU A 74 6.37 24.13 0.49
CA GLU A 74 7.61 24.29 1.28
C GLU A 74 8.27 22.92 1.51
N VAL A 75 9.60 22.88 1.48
CA VAL A 75 10.38 21.63 1.52
C VAL A 75 10.04 20.79 2.76
N TRP A 76 9.94 21.41 3.94
CA TRP A 76 9.67 20.70 5.17
C TRP A 76 8.25 20.13 5.22
N ILE A 77 7.27 20.81 4.61
CA ILE A 77 5.89 20.29 4.51
C ILE A 77 5.90 19.02 3.68
N SER A 78 6.48 19.06 2.47
CA SER A 78 6.58 17.88 1.61
C SER A 78 7.31 16.72 2.29
N GLN A 79 8.36 17.00 3.07
CA GLN A 79 9.06 15.97 3.83
C GLN A 79 8.17 15.28 4.87
N ILE A 80 7.39 16.04 5.63
CA ILE A 80 6.45 15.47 6.61
C ILE A 80 5.34 14.68 5.91
N GLU A 81 4.77 15.22 4.82
CA GLU A 81 3.73 14.54 4.05
C GLU A 81 4.23 13.21 3.50
N ASN A 82 5.43 13.18 2.91
CA ASN A 82 6.02 11.94 2.38
C ASN A 82 6.29 10.90 3.49
N LEU A 83 6.70 11.33 4.69
CA LEU A 83 6.84 10.42 5.84
C LEU A 83 5.50 9.85 6.31
N LEU A 84 4.44 10.66 6.32
CA LEU A 84 3.08 10.19 6.65
C LEU A 84 2.58 9.18 5.61
N VAL A 85 2.83 9.44 4.32
CA VAL A 85 2.49 8.51 3.24
C VAL A 85 3.23 7.19 3.41
N ALA A 86 4.54 7.23 3.66
CA ALA A 86 5.33 6.02 3.89
C ALA A 86 4.81 5.22 5.08
N LEU A 87 4.51 5.88 6.20
CA LEU A 87 3.97 5.25 7.40
C LEU A 87 2.65 4.52 7.12
N GLU A 88 1.73 5.17 6.40
CA GLU A 88 0.44 4.58 6.06
C GLU A 88 0.57 3.42 5.07
N MET A 89 1.47 3.53 4.08
CA MET A 89 1.78 2.41 3.18
C MET A 89 2.35 1.20 3.94
N TYR A 90 3.24 1.42 4.92
CA TYR A 90 3.74 0.33 5.76
C TYR A 90 2.63 -0.32 6.59
N ARG A 91 1.70 0.47 7.15
CA ARG A 91 0.54 -0.05 7.88
C ARG A 91 -0.33 -0.93 6.99
N ILE A 92 -0.58 -0.50 5.74
CA ILE A 92 -1.36 -1.28 4.76
C ILE A 92 -0.64 -2.59 4.41
N GLU A 93 0.68 -2.56 4.22
CA GLU A 93 1.45 -3.76 3.87
C GLU A 93 1.55 -4.73 5.06
N GLU A 94 1.70 -4.22 6.29
CA GLU A 94 1.62 -5.02 7.50
C GLU A 94 0.26 -5.73 7.59
N GLU A 95 -0.84 -5.01 7.38
CA GLU A 95 -2.19 -5.58 7.42
C GLU A 95 -2.37 -6.68 6.35
N LYS A 96 -1.88 -6.47 5.12
CA LYS A 96 -1.87 -7.52 4.08
C LYS A 96 -1.07 -8.75 4.50
N ALA A 97 0.10 -8.57 5.08
CA ALA A 97 0.95 -9.66 5.55
C ALA A 97 0.27 -10.45 6.68
N LEU A 98 -0.33 -9.77 7.66
CA LEU A 98 -1.07 -10.40 8.75
C LEU A 98 -2.27 -11.20 8.24
N ASN A 99 -3.07 -10.63 7.33
CA ASN A 99 -4.19 -11.33 6.70
C ASN A 99 -3.72 -12.59 5.94
N LYS A 100 -2.59 -12.51 5.23
CA LYS A 100 -1.99 -13.66 4.53
C LYS A 100 -1.53 -14.75 5.49
N ILE A 101 -0.92 -14.38 6.63
CA ILE A 101 -0.54 -15.33 7.67
C ILE A 101 -1.78 -16.01 8.25
N ALA A 102 -2.80 -15.24 8.66
CA ALA A 102 -4.05 -15.79 9.21
C ALA A 102 -4.73 -16.76 8.23
N ALA A 103 -4.85 -16.38 6.96
CA ALA A 103 -5.43 -17.23 5.93
C ALA A 103 -4.63 -18.53 5.71
N THR A 104 -3.29 -18.44 5.71
CA THR A 104 -2.41 -19.61 5.55
C THR A 104 -2.52 -20.56 6.75
N LEU A 105 -2.50 -20.03 7.97
CA LEU A 105 -2.68 -20.82 9.19
C LEU A 105 -4.04 -21.53 9.20
N LYS A 106 -5.10 -20.83 8.80
CA LYS A 106 -6.45 -21.39 8.72
C LYS A 106 -6.55 -22.54 7.72
N ILE A 107 -5.87 -22.47 6.57
CA ILE A 107 -5.77 -23.58 5.60
C ILE A 107 -5.04 -24.78 6.23
N CYS A 108 -3.99 -24.53 7.01
CA CYS A 108 -3.34 -25.55 7.81
C CYS A 108 -4.16 -25.99 9.03
N GLY A 109 -5.37 -25.45 9.22
CA GLY A 109 -6.34 -25.68 10.28
C GLY A 109 -5.91 -25.17 11.67
N VAL A 110 -5.05 -24.18 11.73
CA VAL A 110 -4.73 -23.40 12.93
C VAL A 110 -5.61 -22.14 12.86
N ASP A 111 -6.67 -22.09 13.66
CA ASP A 111 -7.60 -20.96 13.64
C ASP A 111 -7.08 -19.84 14.54
N VAL A 112 -6.64 -18.74 13.92
CA VAL A 112 -6.02 -17.57 14.57
C VAL A 112 -6.43 -16.32 13.79
N SER A 113 -6.85 -15.28 14.51
CA SER A 113 -7.22 -13.99 13.92
C SER A 113 -5.99 -13.10 13.63
N VAL A 114 -6.20 -12.01 12.87
CA VAL A 114 -5.15 -10.98 12.66
C VAL A 114 -4.72 -10.35 13.98
N ASP A 115 -5.67 -10.06 14.87
CA ASP A 115 -5.38 -9.44 16.17
C ASP A 115 -4.59 -10.39 17.06
N ASP A 116 -4.92 -11.68 17.07
CA ASP A 116 -4.12 -12.69 17.77
C ASP A 116 -2.66 -12.73 17.29
N ILE A 117 -2.42 -12.62 15.97
CA ILE A 117 -1.05 -12.63 15.42
C ILE A 117 -0.29 -11.39 15.87
N ARG A 118 -0.95 -10.24 15.88
CA ARG A 118 -0.37 -8.95 16.31
C ARG A 118 -0.01 -8.97 17.79
N GLU A 119 -0.87 -9.52 18.64
CA GLU A 119 -0.66 -9.58 20.10
C GLU A 119 0.36 -10.65 20.53
N LYS A 120 0.25 -11.87 19.99
CA LYS A 120 1.07 -13.02 20.41
C LYS A 120 2.48 -12.99 19.83
N GLY A 121 2.67 -12.27 18.72
CA GLY A 121 3.94 -12.15 18.02
C GLY A 121 4.45 -13.48 17.43
N ALA A 122 5.59 -13.41 16.73
CA ALA A 122 6.09 -14.54 15.95
C ALA A 122 6.50 -15.77 16.78
N GLY A 123 6.94 -15.56 18.03
CA GLY A 123 7.41 -16.63 18.90
C GLY A 123 6.30 -17.63 19.27
N GLU A 124 5.16 -17.11 19.71
CA GLU A 124 4.02 -17.93 20.11
C GLU A 124 3.34 -18.59 18.92
N ILE A 125 3.18 -17.88 17.80
CA ILE A 125 2.63 -18.44 16.55
C ILE A 125 3.46 -19.65 16.10
N LYS A 126 4.79 -19.57 16.17
CA LYS A 126 5.68 -20.70 15.85
C LYS A 126 5.47 -21.91 16.75
N GLN A 127 5.14 -21.71 18.03
CA GLN A 127 4.82 -22.81 18.94
C GLN A 127 3.47 -23.45 18.60
N MET A 128 2.45 -22.65 18.25
CA MET A 128 1.14 -23.16 17.84
C MET A 128 1.24 -24.05 16.60
N ILE A 129 2.03 -23.63 15.59
CA ILE A 129 2.28 -24.42 14.37
C ILE A 129 2.93 -25.77 14.74
N LYS A 130 3.98 -25.76 15.57
CA LYS A 130 4.69 -26.99 15.98
C LYS A 130 3.79 -28.00 16.68
N LYS A 131 2.90 -27.55 17.57
CA LYS A 131 1.98 -28.45 18.28
C LYS A 131 1.04 -29.21 17.34
N LYS A 132 0.71 -28.62 16.18
CA LYS A 132 -0.17 -29.25 15.19
C LYS A 132 0.54 -30.23 14.26
N VAL A 133 1.82 -30.02 13.96
CA VAL A 133 2.63 -30.90 13.07
C VAL A 133 2.98 -32.24 13.74
N VAL A 134 2.81 -32.37 15.05
CA VAL A 134 3.16 -33.57 15.84
C VAL A 134 1.99 -34.58 15.96
N ILE A 135 0.93 -34.41 15.16
CA ILE A 135 -0.21 -35.35 15.09
C ILE A 135 -0.24 -36.01 13.71
#